data_AF-A0A2E7ERW7-F1
#
_entry.id   AF-A0A2E7ERW7-F1
#
_cell.length_a   1.000
_cell.length_b   1.000
_cell.length_c   1.000
_cell.angle_alpha   90.00
_cell.angle_beta   90.00
_cell.angle_gamma   90.00
#
_symmetry.space_group_name_H-M   'P 1'
#
loop_
_entity.id
_entity.type
_entity.pdbx_description
1 polymer ?
#
loop_
_entity_poly.entity_id
_entity_poly.type
_entity_poly.pdbx_seq_one_letter_code
_entity_poly.pdbx_strand_id
1 'polypeptide(L)' 'MFTTDLSLKMDPEHRTISKRFHENPDQFADVFARAWCKLTHRDMGPRSRFLGDLASVEPQLFEDPVPSVAHP' A
#
# COMPACT_ATOMS: atom_id res chain seq x y z
N MET A 1 10.65 22.56 4.22
CA MET A 1 10.04 21.34 4.80
C MET A 1 9.07 21.76 5.87
N PHE A 2 7.87 21.21 5.84
CA PHE A 2 6.90 21.35 6.92
C PHE A 2 7.38 20.59 8.15
N THR A 3 6.78 20.89 9.31
CA THR A 3 7.08 20.18 10.57
C THR A 3 6.87 18.67 10.42
N THR A 4 5.83 18.25 9.69
CA THR A 4 5.53 16.85 9.39
C THR A 4 6.59 16.18 8.50
N ASP A 5 7.21 16.92 7.57
CA ASP A 5 8.29 16.37 6.74
C ASP A 5 9.55 16.16 7.58
N LEU A 6 9.83 17.07 8.50
CA LEU A 6 10.95 16.93 9.43
C LEU A 6 10.77 15.72 10.36
N SER A 7 9.53 15.39 10.74
CA SER A 7 9.25 14.19 11.54
C SER A 7 9.81 12.92 10.90
N LEU A 8 9.75 12.80 9.56
CA LEU A 8 10.30 11.63 8.83
C LEU A 8 11.82 11.45 9.01
N LYS A 9 12.54 12.53 9.35
CA LYS A 9 13.99 12.52 9.57
C LYS A 9 14.36 12.52 11.06
N MET A 10 13.57 13.17 11.90
CA MET A 10 13.91 13.44 13.31
C MET A 10 13.42 12.33 14.25
N ASP A 11 12.27 11.72 13.96
CA ASP A 11 11.76 10.60 14.73
C ASP A 11 12.61 9.33 14.50
N PRO A 12 13.07 8.61 15.54
CA PRO A 12 13.98 7.46 15.38
C PRO A 12 13.43 6.33 14.50
N GLU A 13 12.13 6.03 14.61
CA GLU A 13 11.49 4.95 13.85
C GLU A 13 11.35 5.34 12.38
N HIS A 14 10.77 6.51 12.11
CA HIS A 14 10.65 7.00 10.73
C HIS A 14 12.00 7.31 10.09
N ARG A 15 13.01 7.72 10.85
CA ARG A 15 14.36 7.97 10.33
C ARG A 15 14.98 6.70 9.77
N THR A 16 14.78 5.57 10.44
CA THR A 16 15.29 4.26 9.98
C THR A 16 14.64 3.88 8.66
N ILE A 17 13.33 4.04 8.54
CA ILE A 17 12.55 3.78 7.31
C ILE A 17 12.96 4.75 6.19
N SER A 18 12.98 6.05 6.47
CA SER A 18 13.29 7.10 5.50
C SER A 18 14.71 6.99 4.97
N LYS A 19 15.68 6.64 5.83
CA LYS A 19 17.07 6.40 5.39
C LYS A 19 17.15 5.21 4.43
N ARG A 20 16.47 4.10 4.73
CA ARG A 20 16.40 2.95 3.83
C ARG A 20 15.80 3.32 2.49
N PHE A 21 14.71 4.08 2.47
CA PHE A 21 14.07 4.54 1.23
C PHE A 21 14.91 5.55 0.45
N HIS A 22 15.68 6.39 1.14
CA HIS A 22 16.63 7.29 0.49
C HIS A 22 17.77 6.53 -0.20
N GLU A 23 18.29 5.48 0.45
CA GLU A 23 19.37 4.63 -0.09
C GLU A 23 18.86 3.61 -1.12
N ASN A 24 17.56 3.28 -1.11
CA ASN A 24 16.93 2.29 -1.99
C ASN A 24 15.61 2.85 -2.57
N PRO A 25 15.66 3.74 -3.57
CA PRO A 25 14.48 4.41 -4.11
C PRO A 25 13.47 3.48 -4.79
N ASP A 26 13.93 2.35 -5.32
CA ASP A 26 13.13 1.28 -5.91
C ASP A 26 12.19 0.64 -4.86
N GLN A 27 12.68 0.40 -3.65
CA GLN A 27 11.87 -0.11 -2.55
C GLN A 27 10.84 0.91 -2.09
N PHE A 28 11.20 2.20 -2.11
CA PHE A 28 10.23 3.26 -1.82
C PHE A 28 9.12 3.29 -2.87
N ALA A 29 9.47 3.18 -4.16
CA ALA A 29 8.50 3.17 -5.24
C ALA A 29 7.49 2.01 -5.12
N ASP A 30 7.96 0.79 -4.86
CA ASP A 30 7.08 -0.38 -4.68
C ASP A 30 6.16 -0.22 -3.46
N VAL A 31 6.71 0.13 -2.29
CA VAL A 31 5.91 0.28 -1.06
C VAL A 31 4.93 1.46 -1.17
N PHE A 32 5.34 2.57 -1.77
CA PHE A 32 4.46 3.72 -1.99
C PHE A 32 3.31 3.37 -2.94
N ALA A 33 3.57 2.66 -4.05
CA ALA A 33 2.52 2.21 -4.96
C ALA A 33 1.50 1.29 -4.26
N ARG A 34 1.96 0.35 -3.44
CA ARG A 34 1.09 -0.53 -2.64
C ARG A 34 0.28 0.26 -1.60
N ALA A 35 0.93 1.17 -0.87
CA ALA A 35 0.28 2.01 0.14
C ALA A 35 -0.75 2.96 -0.49
N TRP A 36 -0.46 3.53 -1.66
CA TRP A 36 -1.37 4.37 -2.42
C TRP A 36 -2.60 3.59 -2.90
N CYS A 37 -2.38 2.41 -3.51
CA CYS A 37 -3.48 1.53 -3.91
C CYS A 37 -4.38 1.18 -2.72
N LYS A 38 -3.78 0.82 -1.58
CA LYS A 38 -4.54 0.59 -0.34
C LYS A 38 -5.32 1.83 0.08
N LEU A 39 -4.69 3.00 0.14
CA LEU A 39 -5.33 4.25 0.56
C LEU A 39 -6.59 4.55 -0.27
N THR A 40 -6.52 4.41 -1.59
CA THR A 40 -7.62 4.77 -2.49
C THR A 40 -8.68 3.69 -2.69
N HIS A 41 -8.49 2.49 -2.10
CA HIS A 41 -9.43 1.36 -2.23
C HIS A 41 -9.87 0.78 -0.87
N ARG A 42 -9.40 1.32 0.26
CA ARG A 42 -9.61 0.75 1.60
C ARG A 42 -11.09 0.65 1.97
N ASP A 43 -11.93 1.53 1.45
CA ASP A 43 -13.37 1.61 1.70
C ASP A 43 -14.25 1.01 0.58
N MET A 44 -13.63 0.43 -0.46
CA MET A 44 -14.37 -0.20 -1.56
C MET A 44 -15.01 -1.54 -1.17
N GLY A 45 -14.60 -2.16 -0.06
CA GLY A 45 -15.13 -3.45 0.38
C GLY A 45 -14.64 -4.61 -0.49
N PRO A 46 -15.46 -5.66 -0.72
CA PRO A 46 -15.03 -6.86 -1.42
C PRO A 46 -14.53 -6.59 -2.84
N ARG A 47 -13.51 -7.34 -3.25
CA ARG A 47 -12.87 -7.22 -4.58
C ARG A 47 -13.84 -7.42 -5.75
N SER A 48 -14.95 -8.14 -5.55
CA SER A 48 -16.01 -8.27 -6.55
C SER A 48 -16.64 -6.92 -6.97
N ARG A 49 -16.39 -5.85 -6.22
CA ARG A 49 -16.80 -4.47 -6.55
C ARG A 49 -15.80 -3.71 -7.41
N PHE A 50 -14.61 -4.25 -7.66
CA PHE A 50 -13.58 -3.59 -8.46
C PHE A 50 -13.93 -3.77 -9.94
N LEU A 51 -13.97 -2.67 -10.70
CA LEU A 51 -14.41 -2.66 -12.10
C LEU A 51 -13.33 -2.07 -13.00
N GLY A 52 -13.29 -2.55 -14.26
CA GLY A 52 -12.37 -2.09 -15.30
C GLY A 52 -11.04 -2.84 -15.36
N ASP A 53 -10.34 -2.67 -16.47
CA ASP A 53 -9.16 -3.49 -16.86
C ASP A 53 -7.88 -3.14 -16.09
N LEU A 54 -7.91 -2.09 -15.26
CA LEU A 54 -6.78 -1.64 -14.44
C LEU A 54 -6.84 -2.17 -13.00
N ALA A 55 -7.88 -2.94 -12.65
CA ALA A 55 -7.93 -3.58 -11.35
C ALA A 55 -6.72 -4.52 -11.19
N SER A 56 -6.06 -4.45 -10.03
CA SER A 56 -4.98 -5.38 -9.70
C SER A 56 -5.46 -6.82 -9.90
N VAL A 57 -4.55 -7.74 -10.22
CA VAL A 57 -4.87 -9.18 -10.39
C VAL A 57 -4.70 -9.93 -9.06
N GLU A 58 -3.81 -9.50 -8.18
CA GLU A 58 -3.51 -10.20 -6.92
C GLU A 58 -4.30 -9.65 -5.72
N PRO A 59 -4.95 -10.52 -4.92
CA PRO A 59 -5.60 -10.13 -3.67
C PRO A 59 -4.57 -9.68 -2.63
N GLN A 60 -4.85 -8.55 -1.98
CA GLN A 60 -4.01 -8.04 -0.90
C GLN A 60 -4.64 -8.34 0.46
N LEU A 61 -3.80 -8.55 1.50
CA LEU A 61 -4.29 -8.92 2.84
C LEU A 61 -5.29 -7.90 3.43
N PHE A 62 -5.14 -6.61 3.13
CA PHE A 62 -6.07 -5.60 3.65
C PHE A 62 -7.48 -5.68 3.01
N GLU A 63 -7.65 -6.41 1.93
CA GLU A 63 -8.94 -6.61 1.27
C GLU A 63 -9.78 -7.72 1.94
N ASP A 64 -9.21 -8.39 2.96
CA ASP A 64 -9.80 -9.56 3.63
C ASP A 64 -10.31 -10.63 2.62
N PRO A 65 -9.41 -11.16 1.75
CA PRO A 65 -9.83 -12.01 0.64
C PRO A 65 -10.36 -13.36 1.11
N VAL A 66 -11.41 -13.83 0.45
CA VAL A 66 -12.00 -15.16 0.67
C VAL A 66 -11.71 -16.08 -0.52
N PRO A 67 -11.57 -17.39 -0.31
CA PRO A 67 -11.41 -18.36 -1.41
C PRO A 67 -12.57 -18.29 -2.39
N SER A 68 -12.29 -18.58 -3.65
CA SER A 68 -13.35 -18.79 -4.64
C SER A 68 -14.18 -20.03 -4.29
N VAL A 69 -15.47 -20.01 -4.64
CA VAL A 69 -16.35 -21.15 -4.46
C VAL A 69 -15.82 -22.34 -5.29
N ALA A 70 -15.67 -23.50 -4.65
CA ALA A 70 -15.04 -24.68 -5.23
C ALA A 70 -16.01 -25.87 -5.44
N HIS A 71 -17.31 -25.66 -5.25
CA HIS A 71 -18.34 -26.69 -5.36
C HIS A 71 -19.70 -26.12 -5.80
N PRO A 72 -20.56 -26.92 -6.45
CA PRO A 72 -21.98 -26.60 -6.67
C PRO A 72 -22.78 -26.51 -5.37
#